data_AF-A0A1F8XGD1-F1
#
_entry.id   AF-A0A1F8XGD1-F1
#
_cell.length_a   1.000
_cell.length_b   1.000
_cell.length_c   1.000
_cell.angle_alpha   90.00
_cell.angle_beta   90.00
_cell.angle_gamma   90.00
#
_symmetry.space_group_name_H-M   'P 1'
#
loop_
_entity.id
_entity.type
_entity.pdbx_description
1 polymer ?
#
loop_
_entity_poly.entity_id
_entity_poly.type
_entity_poly.pdbx_seq_one_letter_code
_entity_poly.pdbx_strand_id
1 'polypeptide(L)' 'MNTKLINRLQVLSISLIWLLFTGIAVWILNLIRESLRLHDSPDASLGISLVAIPVFFTLSSVLTYVFIGLRKGRKKDV' A
#
# COMPACT_ATOMS: atom_id res chain seq x y z
N MET A 1 3.07 27.64 -11.58
CA MET A 1 3.11 26.40 -10.77
C MET A 1 3.83 25.31 -11.58
N ASN A 2 4.96 24.78 -11.10
CA ASN A 2 5.81 23.91 -11.92
C ASN A 2 5.24 22.47 -12.00
N THR A 3 4.43 22.20 -13.03
CA THR A 3 3.68 20.93 -13.21
C THR A 3 4.56 19.69 -13.23
N LYS A 4 5.83 19.81 -13.63
CA LYS A 4 6.83 18.73 -13.56
C LYS A 4 7.16 18.34 -12.13
N LEU A 5 7.22 19.31 -11.22
CA LEU A 5 7.57 19.10 -9.81
C LEU A 5 6.42 18.43 -9.06
N ILE A 6 5.18 18.87 -9.33
CA ILE A 6 3.96 18.23 -8.81
C ILE A 6 3.91 16.75 -9.23
N ASN A 7 4.16 16.45 -10.52
CA ASN A 7 4.16 15.07 -11.00
C ASN A 7 5.22 14.19 -10.33
N ARG A 8 6.42 14.73 -10.10
CA ARG A 8 7.49 14.00 -9.40
C ARG A 8 7.10 13.71 -7.95
N LEU A 9 6.57 14.69 -7.24
CA LEU A 9 6.06 14.50 -5.87
C LEU A 9 4.96 13.44 -5.83
N GLN A 10 4.05 13.46 -6.80
CA GLN A 10 2.93 12.53 -6.87
C GLN A 10 3.38 11.07 -7.04
N VAL A 11 4.32 10.84 -7.97
CA VAL A 11 4.90 9.51 -8.19
C VAL A 11 5.72 9.07 -6.98
N LEU A 12 6.46 9.99 -6.35
CA LEU A 12 7.21 9.73 -5.13
C LEU A 12 6.28 9.30 -3.99
N SER A 13 5.16 10.01 -3.78
CA SER A 13 4.18 9.68 -2.75
C SER A 13 3.54 8.31 -2.96
N ILE A 14 3.12 7.99 -4.19
CA ILE A 14 2.55 6.67 -4.52
C ILE A 14 3.59 5.56 -4.29
N SER A 15 4.83 5.78 -4.73
CA SER A 15 5.93 4.83 -4.52
C SER A 15 6.18 4.59 -3.02
N LEU A 16 6.19 5.66 -2.23
CA LEU A 16 6.38 5.58 -0.77
C LEU A 16 5.24 4.83 -0.08
N ILE A 17 3.99 5.03 -0.51
CA ILE A 17 2.82 4.29 0.00
C ILE A 17 2.95 2.79 -0.29
N TRP A 18 3.32 2.44 -1.52
CA TRP A 18 3.55 1.03 -1.88
C TRP A 18 4.69 0.40 -1.08
N LEU A 19 5.78 1.13 -0.88
CA LEU A 19 6.90 0.67 -0.06
C LEU A 19 6.48 0.46 1.40
N LEU A 20 5.70 1.38 1.97
CA LEU A 20 5.22 1.28 3.34
C LEU A 20 4.28 0.08 3.51
N PHE A 21 3.32 -0.12 2.60
CA PHE A 21 2.38 -1.24 2.68
C PHE A 21 3.02 -2.60 2.48
N THR A 22 3.94 -2.73 1.52
CA THR A 22 4.71 -3.96 1.33
C THR A 22 5.59 -4.25 2.54
N GLY A 23 6.23 -3.23 3.11
CA GLY A 23 7.01 -3.35 4.35
C GLY A 23 6.18 -3.82 5.53
N ILE A 24 5.00 -3.23 5.76
CA ILE A 24 4.07 -3.64 6.82
C ILE A 24 3.59 -5.07 6.59
N ALA A 25 3.23 -5.45 5.36
CA ALA A 25 2.81 -6.80 5.03
C ALA A 25 3.91 -7.83 5.33
N VAL A 26 5.15 -7.57 4.91
CA VAL A 26 6.30 -8.44 5.21
C VAL A 26 6.55 -8.52 6.72
N TRP A 27 6.44 -7.40 7.44
CA TRP A 27 6.63 -7.37 8.88
C TRP A 27 5.56 -8.18 9.62
N ILE A 28 4.30 -8.07 9.22
CA ILE A 28 3.19 -8.88 9.77
C ILE A 28 3.44 -10.37 9.52
N LEU A 29 3.84 -10.75 8.30
CA LEU A 29 4.19 -12.14 7.99
C LEU A 29 5.34 -12.66 8.86
N ASN A 30 6.31 -11.81 9.17
CA ASN A 30 7.40 -12.15 10.08
C ASN A 30 6.91 -12.35 11.53
N LEU A 31 6.01 -11.48 12.01
CA LEU A 31 5.40 -11.63 13.34
C LEU A 31 4.58 -12.91 13.45
N ILE A 32 3.83 -13.27 12.40
CA ILE A 32 3.09 -14.54 12.35
C ILE A 32 4.06 -15.73 12.42
N ARG A 33 5.17 -15.69 11.66
CA ARG A 33 6.19 -16.74 11.70
C ARG A 33 6.80 -16.91 13.09
N GLU A 34 7.16 -15.82 13.76
CA GLU A 34 7.71 -15.89 15.12
C GLU A 34 6.66 -16.36 16.14
N SER A 35 5.42 -15.86 16.06
CA SER A 35 4.32 -16.32 16.92
C SER A 35 4.07 -17.83 16.79
N LEU A 36 4.04 -18.35 15.56
CA LEU A 36 3.92 -19.80 15.30
C LEU A 36 5.12 -20.58 15.83
N ARG A 37 6.34 -20.03 15.70
CA ARG A 37 7.57 -20.66 16.17
C ARG A 37 7.63 -20.76 17.70
N LEU A 38 7.09 -19.78 18.41
CA LEU A 38 7.07 -19.77 19.87
C LEU A 38 5.89 -20.55 20.48
N HIS A 39 5.01 -21.17 19.67
CA HIS A 39 3.78 -21.83 20.12
C HIS A 39 2.87 -20.90 20.97
N ASP A 40 2.99 -19.59 20.79
CA ASP A 40 2.07 -18.65 21.41
C ASP A 40 0.70 -18.76 20.75
N SER A 41 -0.36 -18.63 21.55
CA SER A 41 -1.72 -18.62 21.03
C SER A 41 -1.84 -17.49 19.99
N PRO A 42 -2.36 -17.76 18.78
CA PRO A 42 -2.51 -16.73 17.76
C PRO A 42 -3.38 -15.60 18.30
N ASP A 43 -2.74 -14.49 18.64
CA ASP A 43 -3.43 -13.35 19.21
C ASP A 43 -4.43 -12.78 18.20
N ALA A 44 -5.60 -12.35 18.66
CA ALA A 44 -6.62 -11.74 17.80
C ALA A 44 -6.05 -10.56 16.97
N SER A 45 -5.04 -9.88 17.50
CA SER A 45 -4.27 -8.83 16.83
C SER A 45 -3.57 -9.30 15.55
N LEU A 46 -3.00 -10.51 15.53
CA LEU A 46 -2.38 -11.10 14.34
C LEU A 46 -3.42 -11.42 13.26
N GLY A 47 -4.58 -11.93 13.67
CA GLY A 47 -5.71 -12.19 12.78
C GLY A 47 -6.23 -10.92 12.11
N ILE A 48 -6.42 -9.84 12.88
CA ILE A 48 -6.83 -8.53 12.36
C ILE A 48 -5.79 -7.99 11.36
N SER A 49 -4.51 -8.13 11.69
CA SER A 49 -3.40 -7.68 10.83
C SER A 49 -3.35 -8.43 9.50
N LEU A 50 -3.68 -9.72 9.48
CA LEU A 50 -3.77 -10.52 8.26
C LEU A 50 -4.86 -10.01 7.31
N VAL A 51 -6.04 -9.65 7.84
CA VAL A 51 -7.16 -9.10 7.07
C VAL A 51 -6.84 -7.69 6.56
N ALA A 52 -6.03 -6.93 7.29
CA ALA A 52 -5.65 -5.58 6.90
C ALA A 52 -4.80 -5.54 5.60
N ILE A 53 -3.96 -6.57 5.35
CA ILE A 53 -3.09 -6.65 4.16
C ILE A 53 -3.89 -6.49 2.84
N PRO A 54 -4.90 -7.33 2.53
CA PRO A 54 -5.68 -7.20 1.30
C PRO A 54 -6.47 -5.89 1.22
N VAL A 55 -6.93 -5.35 2.35
CA VAL A 55 -7.63 -4.05 2.40
C VAL A 55 -6.69 -2.92 1.98
N PHE A 56 -5.48 -2.87 2.56
CA PHE A 56 -4.48 -1.86 2.20
C PHE A 56 -4.01 -2.00 0.75
N PHE A 57 -3.84 -3.22 0.25
CA PHE A 57 -3.53 -3.47 -1.15
C PHE A 57 -4.62 -2.94 -2.09
N THR A 58 -5.89 -3.16 -1.74
CA THR A 58 -7.03 -2.68 -2.51
C THR A 58 -7.05 -1.15 -2.54
N LEU A 59 -6.92 -0.50 -1.39
CA LEU A 59 -6.89 0.97 -1.28
C LEU A 59 -5.72 1.57 -2.07
N SER A 60 -4.52 1.01 -1.93
CA SER A 60 -3.34 1.45 -2.68
C SER A 60 -3.52 1.30 -4.19
N SER A 61 -4.12 0.19 -4.62
CA SER A 61 -4.42 -0.07 -6.03
C SER A 61 -5.45 0.91 -6.59
N VAL A 62 -6.52 1.18 -5.84
CA VAL A 62 -7.53 2.19 -6.22
C VAL A 62 -6.90 3.58 -6.32
N LEU A 63 -6.08 3.97 -5.34
CA LEU A 63 -5.38 5.26 -5.36
C LEU A 63 -4.46 5.36 -6.59
N THR A 64 -3.68 4.31 -6.84
CA THR A 64 -2.79 4.23 -8.01
C THR A 64 -3.58 4.34 -9.32
N TYR A 65 -4.71 3.63 -9.41
CA TYR A 65 -5.59 3.67 -10.56
C TYR A 65 -6.21 5.05 -10.77
N VAL A 66 -6.71 5.70 -9.72
CA VAL A 66 -7.30 7.05 -9.79
C VAL A 66 -6.25 8.05 -10.24
N PHE A 67 -5.03 8.00 -9.70
CA PHE A 67 -3.97 8.93 -10.09
C PHE A 67 -3.48 8.72 -11.54
N ILE A 68 -3.35 7.48 -11.98
CA ILE A 68 -2.97 7.17 -13.38
C ILE A 68 -4.15 7.46 -14.33
N GLY A 69 -5.37 7.12 -13.93
CA GLY A 69 -6.61 7.23 -14.69
C GLY A 69 -7.05 8.68 -14.91
N LEU A 70 -7.10 9.50 -13.85
CA LEU A 70 -7.36 10.93 -13.96
C LEU A 70 -6.31 11.63 -14.85
N ARG A 71 -5.06 11.16 -14.81
CA ARG A 71 -3.98 11.67 -15.67
C ARG A 71 -4.16 11.29 -17.14
N LYS A 72 -4.69 10.09 -17.42
CA LYS A 72 -4.94 9.61 -18.80
C LYS A 72 -6.18 10.27 -19.41
N GLY A 73 -7.20 10.57 -18.61
CA GLY A 73 -8.39 11.34 -19.04
C GLY A 73 -8.00 12.73 -19.53
N ARG A 74 -7.28 13.52 -18.71
CA ARG A 74 -6.84 14.88 -19.08
C ARG A 74 -5.98 14.98 -20.35
N LYS A 75 -5.28 13.91 -20.74
CA LYS A 75 -4.47 13.89 -21.98
C LYS A 75 -5.27 13.54 -23.23
N LYS A 76 -6.48 13.00 -23.09
CA LYS A 76 -7.36 12.65 -24.23
C LYS A 76 -8.31 13.78 -24.61
N ASP A 77 -8.51 14.74 -23.71
CA ASP A 77 -9.42 15.89 -23.90
C ASP A 77 -8.69 17.15 -24.44
N VAL A 78 -7.44 17.01 -24.90
CA VAL A 78 -6.61 18.04 -25.55
C VAL A 78 -6.08 17.49 -26.86
#